data_AF-A0AAD1XDQ0-F1
#
_entry.id   AF-A0AAD1XDQ0-F1
#
_cell.length_a   1.000
_cell.length_b   1.000
_cell.length_c   1.000
_cell.angle_alpha   90.00
_cell.angle_beta   90.00
_cell.angle_gamma   90.00
#
_symmetry.space_group_name_H-M   'P 1'
#
loop_
_entity.id
_entity.type
_entity.pdbx_description
1 polymer ?
#
loop_
_entity_poly.entity_id
_entity_poly.type
_entity_poly.pdbx_seq_one_letter_code
_entity_poly.pdbx_strand_id
1 'polypeptide(L)'
;MGGGDTDTNACIAGGLIGAIVGFDGLPKKAKTKVLNWDNNKEEGHERPEFLVPKFHAESLIERLYDLAPTDLKTERIHEHNEYLL
;
A
#
# COMPACT_ATOMS: atom_id res chain seq x y z
N MET A 1 15.66 -5.86 -19.87
CA MET A 1 15.27 -4.50 -19.44
C MET A 1 13.80 -4.56 -19.05
N GLY A 2 13.51 -4.88 -17.78
CA GLY A 2 12.15 -5.16 -17.28
C GLY A 2 11.47 -3.92 -16.72
N GLY A 3 11.34 -2.87 -17.54
CA GLY A 3 10.59 -1.67 -17.15
C GLY A 3 9.10 -1.91 -17.34
N GLY A 4 8.35 -1.94 -16.24
CA GLY A 4 6.89 -1.97 -16.20
C GLY A 4 6.37 -0.95 -15.18
N ASP A 5 5.17 -1.19 -14.64
CA ASP A 5 4.55 -0.35 -13.60
C ASP A 5 5.28 -0.49 -12.25
N THR A 6 6.34 0.31 -12.12
CA THR A 6 7.31 0.21 -11.03
C THR A 6 6.68 0.64 -9.71
N ASP A 7 5.80 1.64 -9.73
CA ASP A 7 5.15 2.14 -8.52
C ASP A 7 4.17 1.11 -7.95
N THR A 8 3.38 0.44 -8.82
CA THR A 8 2.49 -0.65 -8.39
C THR A 8 3.27 -1.83 -7.83
N ASN A 9 4.33 -2.27 -8.52
CA ASN A 9 5.16 -3.38 -8.04
C ASN A 9 5.83 -3.04 -6.71
N ALA A 10 6.35 -1.82 -6.54
CA ALA A 10 6.95 -1.35 -5.31
C ALA A 10 5.93 -1.27 -4.17
N CYS A 11 4.69 -0.85 -4.45
CA CYS A 11 3.61 -0.80 -3.47
C CYS A 11 3.27 -2.21 -2.94
N ILE A 12 3.07 -3.18 -3.82
CA ILE A 12 2.73 -4.56 -3.44
C ILE A 12 3.88 -5.21 -2.67
N ALA A 13 5.09 -5.19 -3.23
CA ALA A 13 6.26 -5.79 -2.59
C ALA A 13 6.58 -5.12 -1.25
N GLY A 14 6.48 -3.78 -1.18
CA GLY A 14 6.67 -2.99 0.03
C GLY A 14 5.64 -3.33 1.11
N GLY A 15 4.37 -3.53 0.73
CA GLY A 15 3.32 -3.96 1.66
C GLY A 15 3.60 -5.33 2.27
N LEU A 16 4.02 -6.31 1.44
CA LEU A 16 4.40 -7.65 1.91
C LEU A 16 5.62 -7.61 2.84
N ILE A 17 6.65 -6.86 2.48
CA ILE A 17 7.85 -6.69 3.32
C ILE A 17 7.46 -6.01 4.64
N GLY A 18 6.66 -4.96 4.59
CA GLY A 18 6.17 -4.23 5.76
C GLY A 18 5.38 -5.11 6.72
N ALA A 19 4.56 -6.03 6.20
CA ALA A 19 3.83 -6.99 7.02
C ALA A 19 4.75 -7.96 7.79
N ILE A 20 5.92 -8.28 7.23
CA ILE A 20 6.92 -9.17 7.87
C ILE A 20 7.72 -8.42 8.94
N VAL A 21 8.20 -7.21 8.62
CA VAL A 21 9.16 -6.49 9.47
C VAL A 21 8.51 -5.50 10.44
N GLY A 22 7.22 -5.21 10.26
CA GLY A 22 6.50 -4.17 11.00
C GLY A 22 6.96 -2.76 10.63
N PHE A 23 6.23 -1.75 11.12
CA PHE A 23 6.55 -0.34 10.84
C PHE A 23 7.94 0.07 11.36
N ASP A 24 8.33 -0.42 12.53
CA ASP A 24 9.63 -0.08 13.12
C ASP A 24 10.82 -0.66 12.34
N GLY A 25 10.64 -1.81 11.69
CA GLY A 25 11.64 -2.44 10.84
C GLY A 25 11.89 -1.73 9.50
N LEU A 26 11.03 -0.79 9.10
CA LEU A 26 11.20 -0.04 7.85
C LEU A 26 12.32 1.01 7.96
N PRO A 27 13.05 1.30 6.86
CA PRO A 27 14.08 2.34 6.85
C PRO A 27 13.55 3.70 7.29
N LYS A 28 14.21 4.33 8.27
CA LYS A 28 13.80 5.65 8.81
C LYS A 28 13.60 6.70 7.71
N LYS A 29 14.49 6.76 6.72
CA LYS A 29 14.39 7.69 5.58
C LYS A 29 13.09 7.52 4.79
N ALA A 30 12.64 6.27 4.58
CA ALA A 30 11.40 5.99 3.86
C ALA A 30 10.18 6.46 4.67
N LYS A 31 10.13 6.12 5.96
CA LYS A 31 9.08 6.57 6.88
C LYS A 31 8.96 8.09 6.92
N THR A 32 10.09 8.76 7.17
CA THR A 32 10.15 10.22 7.26
C THR A 32 9.73 10.90 5.96
N LYS A 33 10.13 10.36 4.80
CA LYS A 33 9.76 10.95 3.50
C LYS A 33 8.25 10.86 3.25
N VAL A 34 7.63 9.71 3.52
CA VAL A 34 6.19 9.52 3.29
C VAL A 34 5.34 10.30 4.29
N LEU A 35 5.64 10.18 5.59
CA LEU A 35 4.81 10.78 6.65
C LEU A 35 4.94 12.31 6.74
N ASN A 36 5.99 12.90 6.18
CA ASN A 36 6.15 14.36 6.14
C ASN A 36 5.92 14.95 4.75
N TRP A 37 5.53 14.13 3.76
CA TRP A 37 5.26 14.63 2.42
C TRP A 37 4.08 15.60 2.45
N ASP A 38 4.24 16.72 1.76
CA ASP A 38 3.30 17.84 1.74
C ASP A 38 3.30 18.44 0.34
N ASN A 39 2.13 18.52 -0.27
CA ASN A 39 1.95 19.01 -1.64
C ASN A 39 2.28 20.49 -1.80
N ASN A 40 2.40 21.25 -0.70
CA ASN A 40 2.74 22.68 -0.73
C ASN A 40 4.25 22.95 -0.86
N LYS A 41 5.10 21.92 -0.84
CA LYS A 41 6.57 22.07 -0.71
C LYS A 41 7.40 21.48 -1.84
N GLU A 42 6.80 20.69 -2.73
CA GLU A 42 7.52 19.98 -3.79
C GLU A 42 6.86 20.16 -5.16
N GLU A 43 7.65 20.12 -6.23
CA GLU A 43 7.16 20.12 -7.62
C GLU A 43 6.26 18.90 -7.86
N GLY A 44 5.03 19.11 -8.35
CA GLY A 44 4.09 18.03 -8.61
C GLY A 44 2.65 18.49 -8.77
N HIS A 45 1.75 17.53 -8.92
CA HIS A 45 0.31 17.80 -8.96
C HIS A 45 -0.23 18.05 -7.56
N GLU A 46 -1.03 19.10 -7.41
CA GLU A 46 -1.81 19.33 -6.20
C GLU A 46 -2.66 18.10 -5.87
N ARG A 47 -2.65 17.73 -4.59
CA ARG A 47 -3.44 16.63 -4.04
C ARG A 47 -4.39 17.23 -3.01
N PRO A 48 -5.68 16.87 -3.04
CA PRO A 48 -6.58 17.14 -1.91
C PRO A 48 -5.98 16.58 -0.61
N GLU A 49 -6.25 17.26 0.51
CA GLU A 49 -5.71 16.93 1.83
C GLU A 49 -5.89 15.45 2.21
N PHE A 50 -7.05 14.87 1.90
CA PHE A 50 -7.37 13.47 2.19
C PHE A 50 -6.47 12.45 1.47
N LEU A 51 -5.75 12.86 0.42
CA LEU A 51 -4.77 12.04 -0.30
C LEU A 51 -3.32 12.30 0.14
N VAL A 52 -3.09 13.24 1.05
CA VAL A 52 -1.75 13.56 1.56
C VAL A 52 -1.49 12.72 2.82
N PRO A 53 -0.50 11.81 2.81
CA PRO A 53 -0.29 10.85 3.91
C PRO A 53 -0.07 11.50 5.28
N LYS A 54 0.60 12.65 5.32
CA LYS A 54 0.89 13.40 6.55
C LYS A 54 -0.36 13.73 7.39
N PHE A 55 -1.52 13.94 6.77
CA PHE A 55 -2.73 14.37 7.50
C PHE A 55 -3.60 13.19 7.94
N HIS A 56 -3.62 12.09 7.18
CA HIS A 56 -4.61 11.03 7.39
C HIS A 56 -4.07 9.59 7.38
N ALA A 57 -2.79 9.34 7.09
CA ALA A 57 -2.30 7.97 6.96
C ALA A 57 -2.54 7.13 8.22
N GLU A 58 -2.24 7.65 9.41
CA GLU A 58 -2.42 6.91 10.67
C GLU A 58 -3.89 6.60 10.94
N SER A 59 -4.77 7.61 10.85
CA SER A 59 -6.21 7.43 11.10
C SER A 59 -6.89 6.54 10.06
N LEU A 60 -6.43 6.57 8.80
CA LEU A 60 -6.90 5.65 7.77
C LEU A 60 -6.46 4.22 8.04
N ILE A 61 -5.23 4.00 8.52
CA ILE A 61 -4.74 2.65 8.90
C ILE A 61 -5.55 2.09 10.06
N GLU A 62 -5.80 2.88 11.11
CA GLU A 62 -6.64 2.48 12.24
C GLU A 62 -8.04 2.11 11.78
N ARG A 63 -8.65 2.96 10.94
CA ARG A 63 -9.98 2.69 10.39
C ARG A 63 -10.01 1.44 9.51
N LEU A 64 -8.96 1.20 8.72
CA LEU A 64 -8.86 -0.01 7.91
C LEU A 64 -8.73 -1.26 8.79
N TYR A 65 -8.01 -1.17 9.90
CA TYR A 65 -7.89 -2.24 10.87
C TYR A 65 -9.24 -2.55 11.52
N ASP A 66 -9.98 -1.53 11.95
CA ASP A 66 -11.31 -1.70 12.55
C ASP A 66 -12.34 -2.28 11.55
N LEU A 67 -12.22 -1.91 10.28
CA LEU A 67 -13.07 -2.42 9.20
C LEU A 67 -12.61 -3.76 8.63
N ALA A 68 -11.42 -4.23 9.00
CA ALA A 68 -10.84 -5.43 8.42
C ALA A 68 -11.73 -6.64 8.73
N PRO A 69 -12.09 -7.46 7.72
CA PRO A 69 -12.81 -8.69 7.95
C PRO A 69 -12.03 -9.59 8.92
N THR A 70 -12.68 -10.04 9.99
CA THR A 70 -12.06 -10.97 10.96
C THR A 70 -12.02 -12.40 10.43
N ASP A 71 -12.89 -12.72 9.48
CA ASP A 71 -12.97 -14.03 8.83
C ASP A 71 -12.76 -13.89 7.32
N LEU A 72 -11.72 -14.54 6.81
CA LEU A 72 -11.52 -14.65 5.37
C LEU A 72 -12.39 -15.79 4.84
N LYS A 73 -13.54 -15.45 4.26
CA LYS A 73 -14.35 -16.41 3.50
C LYS A 73 -13.75 -16.56 2.10
N THR A 74 -12.98 -17.63 1.90
CA THR A 74 -12.53 -18.01 0.55
C THR A 74 -13.52 -19.00 -0.04
N GLU A 75 -14.23 -18.57 -1.09
CA GLU A 75 -14.86 -19.52 -1.99
C GLU A 75 -13.79 -19.94 -3.01
N ARG A 76 -13.52 -21.25 -3.12
CA ARG A 76 -12.71 -21.76 -4.23
C ARG A 76 -13.50 -21.53 -5.51
N ILE A 77 -13.16 -20.47 -6.23
CA ILE A 77 -13.59 -20.32 -7.62
C ILE A 77 -12.93 -21.47 -8.37
N HIS A 78 -13.76 -22.34 -8.93
CA HIS A 78 -13.38 -23.63 -9.50
C HIS A 78 -12.15 -23.56 -10.42
N GLU A 79 -11.36 -24.63 -10.30
CA GLU A 79 -10.25 -25.04 -11.15
C GLU A 79 -10.53 -24.70 -12.62
N HIS A 80 -9.63 -23.91 -13.24
CA HIS A 80 -9.62 -23.81 -14.69
C HIS A 80 -9.35 -25.21 -15.23
N ASN A 81 -10.37 -25.79 -15.84
CA ASN A 81 -10.29 -27.04 -16.59
C ASN A 81 -9.03 -27.03 -17.46
N GLU A 82 -8.20 -28.04 -17.28
CA GLU A 82 -7.44 -28.56 -18.40
C GLU A 82 -8.42 -28.90 -19.54
N TYR A 83 -7.98 -28.66 -20.77
CA TYR A 83 -8.46 -29.13 -22.08
C TYR A 83 -9.02 -28.10 -23.09
N LEU A 84 -8.37 -28.14 -24.28
CA LEU A 84 -8.75 -27.71 -25.64
C LEU A 84 -8.40 -26.25 -25.99
N LEU A 85 -7.37 -25.93 -26.80
CA LEU A 85 -6.70 -26.60 -27.93
C LEU A 85 -5.18 -26.35 -27.92
#